data_AF-A0A7Z9XH48-F1
#
_entry.id   AF-A0A7Z9XH48-F1
#
_cell.length_a   1.000
_cell.length_b   1.000
_cell.length_c   1.000
_cell.angle_alpha   90.00
_cell.angle_beta   90.00
_cell.angle_gamma   90.00
#
_symmetry.space_group_name_H-M   'P 1'
#
loop_
_entity.id
_entity.type
_entity.pdbx_description
1 polymer ?
#
loop_
_entity_poly.entity_id
_entity_poly.type
_entity_poly.pdbx_seq_one_letter_code
_entity_poly.pdbx_strand_id
1 'polypeptide(L)'
;MDNAGRIVWRVLFGVVMAVMLLGVFLIFLGAQSKFATGEEAQALVNDLSYICFSAFTQQQSTYRLPPSVGEANYELRVENNVFVVRITSGSLRGYEYRSIVGADLEVHSLPLPGGTLYTQGRFDKVIIAAEPIGPPSQEFGGSAASHPPNFYFFARENQREGAAVVASYFYACERYPDGENLDILGYRWTGENLLVQVSSGDELLMG
;
A
#
# COMPACT_ATOMS: atom_id res chain seq x y z
N MET A 1 -16.68 -38.81 -61.97
CA MET A 1 -16.89 -39.12 -60.54
C MET A 1 -18.33 -39.56 -60.37
N ASP A 2 -18.51 -40.79 -59.91
CA ASP A 2 -19.80 -41.33 -59.49
C ASP A 2 -20.36 -40.54 -58.29
N ASN A 3 -21.66 -40.70 -58.00
CA ASN A 3 -22.30 -39.99 -56.89
C ASN A 3 -21.66 -40.34 -55.53
N ALA A 4 -21.12 -41.55 -55.38
CA ALA A 4 -20.40 -41.98 -54.18
C ALA A 4 -19.09 -41.20 -53.98
N GLY A 5 -18.25 -41.05 -55.02
CA GLY A 5 -17.01 -40.29 -54.93
C GLY A 5 -17.23 -38.79 -54.62
N ARG A 6 -18.34 -38.20 -55.08
CA ARG A 6 -18.72 -36.82 -54.72
C ARG A 6 -19.14 -36.67 -53.26
N ILE A 7 -19.82 -37.65 -52.70
CA ILE A 7 -20.24 -37.64 -51.29
C ILE A 7 -19.01 -37.78 -50.38
N VAL A 8 -18.13 -38.73 -50.68
CA VAL A 8 -16.89 -38.96 -49.92
C VAL A 8 -16.01 -37.70 -49.91
N TRP A 9 -15.84 -37.03 -51.06
CA TRP A 9 -15.04 -35.82 -51.14
C TRP A 9 -15.64 -34.65 -50.35
N ARG A 10 -16.96 -34.47 -50.36
CA ARG A 10 -17.65 -33.43 -49.58
C ARG A 10 -17.50 -33.65 -48.07
N VAL A 11 -17.58 -34.91 -47.62
CA VAL A 11 -17.36 -35.26 -46.20
C VAL A 11 -15.91 -35.01 -45.80
N LEU A 12 -14.94 -35.45 -46.61
CA LEU A 12 -13.53 -35.20 -46.37
C LEU A 12 -13.22 -33.70 -46.27
N PHE A 13 -13.75 -32.90 -47.20
CA PHE A 13 -13.61 -31.44 -47.16
C PHE A 13 -14.22 -30.84 -45.89
N GLY A 14 -15.42 -31.27 -45.50
CA GLY A 14 -16.05 -30.85 -44.25
C GLY A 14 -15.23 -31.15 -43.01
N VAL A 15 -14.64 -32.36 -42.94
CA VAL A 15 -13.77 -32.76 -41.82
C VAL A 15 -12.49 -31.91 -41.79
N VAL A 16 -11.84 -31.71 -42.93
CA VAL A 16 -10.63 -30.89 -43.02
C VAL A 16 -10.92 -29.44 -42.59
N MET A 17 -12.02 -28.86 -43.08
CA MET A 17 -12.44 -27.52 -42.68
C MET A 17 -12.75 -27.42 -41.19
N ALA A 18 -13.42 -28.42 -40.61
CA ALA A 18 -13.72 -28.44 -39.18
C ALA A 18 -12.45 -28.48 -38.32
N VAL A 19 -11.47 -29.32 -38.70
CA VAL A 19 -10.18 -29.40 -38.00
C VAL A 19 -9.41 -28.08 -38.13
N MET A 20 -9.42 -27.46 -39.31
CA MET A 20 -8.74 -26.19 -39.54
C MET A 20 -9.37 -25.05 -38.71
N LEU A 21 -10.71 -24.98 -38.68
CA LEU A 21 -11.44 -23.99 -37.87
C LEU A 21 -11.20 -24.20 -36.37
N LEU A 22 -11.19 -25.45 -35.92
CA LEU A 22 -10.88 -25.78 -34.52
C LEU A 22 -9.46 -25.35 -34.16
N GLY A 23 -8.48 -25.56 -35.05
CA GLY A 23 -7.11 -25.07 -34.87
C GLY A 23 -7.04 -23.55 -34.73
N VAL A 24 -7.69 -22.80 -35.62
CA VAL A 24 -7.75 -21.32 -35.55
C VAL A 24 -8.43 -20.86 -34.26
N PHE A 25 -9.53 -21.51 -33.86
CA PHE A 25 -10.25 -21.19 -32.64
C PHE A 25 -9.39 -21.39 -31.39
N LEU A 26 -8.64 -22.49 -31.32
CA LEU A 26 -7.71 -22.74 -30.20
C LEU A 26 -6.59 -21.71 -30.14
N ILE A 27 -6.04 -21.30 -31.28
CA ILE A 27 -5.03 -20.24 -31.36
C ILE A 27 -5.61 -18.92 -30.84
N PHE A 28 -6.83 -18.59 -31.26
CA PHE A 28 -7.52 -17.36 -30.86
C PHE A 28 -7.81 -17.33 -29.36
N LEU A 29 -8.32 -18.43 -28.79
CA LEU A 29 -8.53 -18.56 -27.34
C LEU A 29 -7.21 -18.41 -26.56
N GLY A 30 -6.14 -19.05 -27.04
CA GLY A 30 -4.81 -18.92 -26.44
C GLY A 30 -4.27 -17.48 -26.48
N ALA A 31 -4.58 -16.72 -27.53
CA ALA A 31 -4.22 -15.31 -27.62
C ALA A 31 -5.01 -14.46 -26.63
N GLN A 32 -6.33 -14.64 -26.54
CA GLN A 32 -7.18 -13.89 -25.62
C GLN A 32 -6.77 -14.09 -24.16
N SER A 33 -6.52 -15.34 -23.76
CA SER A 33 -6.02 -15.66 -22.41
C SER A 33 -4.76 -14.87 -22.07
N LYS A 34 -3.78 -14.85 -22.98
CA LYS A 34 -2.52 -14.11 -22.77
C LYS A 34 -2.75 -12.61 -22.60
N PHE A 35 -3.61 -12.01 -23.42
CA PHE A 35 -3.90 -10.58 -23.31
C PHE A 35 -4.55 -10.24 -21.98
N ALA A 36 -5.54 -11.03 -21.55
CA ALA A 36 -6.21 -10.83 -20.26
C ALA A 36 -5.24 -10.95 -19.08
N THR A 37 -4.44 -12.01 -19.02
CA THR A 37 -3.41 -12.19 -17.97
C THR A 37 -2.44 -11.00 -17.92
N GLY A 38 -2.00 -10.51 -19.08
CA GLY A 38 -1.05 -9.40 -19.13
C GLY A 38 -1.66 -8.06 -18.71
N GLU A 39 -2.89 -7.79 -19.13
CA GLU A 39 -3.63 -6.58 -18.78
C GLU A 39 -3.92 -6.53 -17.27
N GLU A 40 -4.43 -7.62 -16.71
CA GLU A 40 -4.71 -7.72 -15.28
C GLU A 40 -3.42 -7.64 -14.43
N ALA A 41 -2.30 -8.22 -14.91
CA ALA A 41 -1.02 -8.13 -14.22
C ALA A 41 -0.51 -6.69 -14.17
N GLN A 42 -0.64 -5.96 -15.28
CA GLN A 42 -0.25 -4.57 -15.37
C GLN A 42 -1.18 -3.67 -14.52
N ALA A 43 -2.47 -3.94 -14.54
CA ALA A 43 -3.44 -3.24 -13.70
C ALA A 43 -3.11 -3.43 -12.22
N LEU A 44 -2.77 -4.66 -11.81
CA LEU A 44 -2.41 -4.98 -10.43
C LEU A 44 -1.21 -4.14 -9.94
N VAL A 45 -0.11 -4.10 -10.68
CA VAL A 45 1.07 -3.30 -10.25
C VAL A 45 0.77 -1.80 -10.23
N ASN A 46 -0.10 -1.31 -11.12
CA ASN A 46 -0.52 0.09 -11.14
C ASN A 46 -1.40 0.43 -9.93
N ASP A 47 -2.37 -0.43 -9.60
CA ASP A 47 -3.23 -0.29 -8.43
C ASP A 47 -2.40 -0.26 -7.14
N LEU A 48 -1.44 -1.19 -7.00
CA LEU A 48 -0.55 -1.23 -5.84
C LEU A 48 0.26 0.06 -5.69
N SER A 49 0.75 0.61 -6.81
CA SER A 49 1.50 1.87 -6.80
C SER A 49 0.62 3.06 -6.43
N TYR A 50 -0.60 3.11 -6.96
CA TYR A 50 -1.59 4.12 -6.62
C TYR A 50 -2.01 4.06 -5.15
N ILE A 51 -2.21 2.86 -4.60
CA ILE A 51 -2.58 2.66 -3.21
C ILE A 51 -1.46 3.08 -2.28
N CYS A 52 -0.22 2.74 -2.60
CA CYS A 52 0.93 3.23 -1.82
C CYS A 52 1.04 4.75 -1.87
N PHE A 53 0.86 5.35 -3.05
CA PHE A 53 0.88 6.80 -3.19
C PHE A 53 -0.22 7.49 -2.38
N SER A 54 -1.44 6.97 -2.40
CA SER A 54 -2.56 7.53 -1.61
C SER A 54 -2.38 7.34 -0.10
N ALA A 55 -1.83 6.19 0.32
CA ALA A 55 -1.51 5.90 1.73
C ALA A 55 -0.40 6.79 2.29
N PHE A 56 0.37 7.50 1.45
CA PHE A 56 1.40 8.45 1.88
C PHE A 56 0.87 9.54 2.81
N THR A 57 -0.43 9.89 2.70
CA THR A 57 -1.13 10.87 3.55
C THR A 57 -1.42 10.38 4.99
N GLN A 58 -0.67 9.40 5.49
CA GLN A 58 -0.76 8.81 6.84
C GLN A 58 -2.05 8.04 7.14
N GLN A 59 -2.88 7.76 6.14
CA GLN A 59 -4.01 6.84 6.28
C GLN A 59 -3.55 5.41 5.98
N GLN A 60 -3.88 4.49 6.88
CA GLN A 60 -3.69 3.07 6.62
C GLN A 60 -4.72 2.63 5.59
N SER A 61 -4.24 2.14 4.45
CA SER A 61 -5.05 1.52 3.41
C SER A 61 -4.82 0.01 3.42
N THR A 62 -5.87 -0.73 3.03
CA THR A 62 -5.82 -2.18 2.88
C THR A 62 -6.25 -2.55 1.49
N TYR A 63 -5.48 -3.42 0.84
CA TYR A 63 -5.79 -3.93 -0.49
C TYR A 63 -5.79 -5.45 -0.48
N ARG A 64 -6.87 -6.06 -0.97
CA ARG A 64 -6.92 -7.51 -1.10
C ARG A 64 -6.36 -7.91 -2.46
N LEU A 65 -5.27 -8.64 -2.44
CA LEU A 65 -4.65 -9.17 -3.64
C LEU A 65 -5.56 -10.21 -4.30
N PRO A 66 -5.64 -10.23 -5.63
CA PRO A 66 -6.33 -11.31 -6.32
C PRO A 66 -5.57 -12.63 -6.09
N PRO A 67 -6.24 -13.79 -5.99
CA PRO A 67 -5.58 -15.09 -5.85
C PRO A 67 -4.82 -15.51 -7.13
N SER A 68 -5.23 -14.99 -8.28
CA SER A 68 -4.65 -15.26 -9.60
C SER A 68 -4.90 -14.06 -10.52
N VAL A 69 -4.14 -13.96 -11.60
CA VAL A 69 -4.25 -12.90 -12.62
C VAL A 69 -4.55 -13.56 -13.97
N GLY A 70 -5.72 -13.30 -14.55
CA GLY A 70 -6.18 -13.92 -15.80
C GLY A 70 -6.00 -15.45 -15.82
N GLU A 71 -6.30 -16.11 -14.70
CA GLU A 71 -6.12 -17.55 -14.43
C GLU A 71 -4.69 -18.05 -14.17
N ALA A 72 -3.68 -17.18 -14.22
CA ALA A 72 -2.30 -17.53 -13.91
C ALA A 72 -1.93 -17.24 -12.45
N ASN A 73 -1.07 -18.09 -11.88
CA ASN A 73 -0.42 -17.84 -10.60
C ASN A 73 0.68 -16.79 -10.81
N TYR A 74 0.89 -15.98 -9.78
CA TYR A 74 1.89 -14.93 -9.81
C TYR A 74 2.65 -14.85 -8.48
N GLU A 75 3.77 -14.15 -8.52
CA GLU A 75 4.57 -13.78 -7.37
C GLU A 75 4.70 -12.26 -7.33
N LEU A 76 4.51 -11.67 -6.15
CA LEU A 76 4.68 -10.23 -5.93
C LEU A 76 6.04 -9.99 -5.28
N ARG A 77 6.78 -9.02 -5.83
CA ARG A 77 8.06 -8.55 -5.30
C ARG A 77 8.11 -7.04 -5.31
N VAL A 78 9.01 -6.49 -4.52
CA VAL A 78 9.32 -5.05 -4.50
C VAL A 78 10.83 -4.90 -4.65
N GLU A 79 11.26 -4.15 -5.65
CA GLU A 79 12.66 -3.88 -5.97
C GLU A 79 12.85 -2.38 -6.15
N ASN A 80 13.64 -1.70 -5.31
CA ASN A 80 13.98 -0.28 -5.48
C ASN A 80 12.76 0.64 -5.73
N ASN A 81 11.74 0.58 -4.86
CA ASN A 81 10.46 1.30 -5.03
C ASN A 81 9.62 0.91 -6.25
N VAL A 82 9.89 -0.25 -6.86
CA VAL A 82 9.12 -0.79 -7.98
C VAL A 82 8.39 -2.05 -7.55
N PHE A 83 7.07 -2.08 -7.71
CA PHE A 83 6.31 -3.32 -7.61
C PHE A 83 6.55 -4.15 -8.86
N VAL A 84 6.87 -5.42 -8.65
CA VAL A 84 7.11 -6.40 -9.72
C VAL A 84 6.16 -7.57 -9.51
N VAL A 85 5.28 -7.80 -10.48
CA VAL A 85 4.44 -9.00 -10.54
C VAL A 85 5.03 -9.93 -11.59
N ARG A 86 5.46 -11.11 -11.15
CA ARG A 86 6.01 -12.15 -12.03
C ARG A 86 5.00 -13.28 -12.18
N ILE A 87 4.67 -13.63 -13.41
CA ILE A 87 3.79 -14.75 -13.70
C ILE A 87 4.56 -16.08 -13.53
N THR A 88 4.04 -17.00 -12.72
CA THR A 88 4.72 -18.26 -12.36
C THR A 88 4.10 -19.49 -13.00
N SER A 89 2.88 -19.40 -13.55
CA SER A 89 2.22 -20.48 -14.28
C SER A 89 1.58 -20.02 -15.59
N GLY A 90 1.12 -20.96 -16.42
CA GLY A 90 0.43 -20.67 -17.67
C GLY A 90 1.35 -20.25 -18.83
N SER A 91 0.74 -19.68 -19.86
CA SER A 91 1.39 -19.41 -21.15
C SER A 91 2.30 -18.17 -21.15
N LEU A 92 2.19 -17.33 -20.10
CA LEU A 92 3.05 -16.17 -19.83
C LEU A 92 4.01 -16.41 -18.65
N ARG A 93 4.28 -17.66 -18.30
CA ARG A 93 5.23 -17.98 -17.22
C ARG A 93 6.59 -17.29 -17.49
N GLY A 94 7.07 -16.56 -16.50
CA GLY A 94 8.34 -15.83 -16.54
C GLY A 94 8.21 -14.37 -16.96
N TYR A 95 7.06 -13.92 -17.45
CA TYR A 95 6.82 -12.51 -17.74
C TYR A 95 6.72 -11.70 -16.44
N GLU A 96 7.25 -10.48 -16.48
CA GLU A 96 7.26 -9.54 -15.37
C GLU A 96 6.60 -8.25 -15.76
N TYR A 97 5.76 -7.75 -14.87
CA TYR A 97 5.05 -6.48 -14.98
C TYR A 97 5.52 -5.60 -13.84
N ARG A 98 5.78 -4.33 -14.14
CA ARG A 98 6.44 -3.41 -13.22
C ARG A 98 5.69 -2.09 -13.14
N SER A 99 5.65 -1.51 -11.95
CA SER A 99 5.15 -0.15 -11.75
C SER A 99 5.92 0.54 -10.63
N ILE A 100 6.32 1.78 -10.88
CA ILE A 100 7.15 2.59 -9.97
C ILE A 100 6.23 3.29 -8.98
N VAL A 101 6.56 3.21 -7.69
CA VAL A 101 5.87 3.97 -6.66
C VAL A 101 6.53 5.32 -6.51
N GLY A 102 5.72 6.39 -6.53
CA GLY A 102 6.17 7.76 -6.36
C GLY A 102 6.53 8.15 -4.91
N ALA A 103 6.78 7.16 -4.04
CA ALA A 103 7.13 7.33 -2.64
C ALA A 103 8.13 6.25 -2.23
N ASP A 104 8.98 6.55 -1.25
CA ASP A 104 9.95 5.57 -0.75
C ASP A 104 9.23 4.44 -0.02
N LEU A 105 9.51 3.20 -0.41
CA LEU A 105 8.86 2.02 0.14
C LEU A 105 9.73 1.36 1.20
N GLU A 106 9.12 1.06 2.34
CA GLU A 106 9.70 0.19 3.35
C GLU A 106 8.89 -1.10 3.44
N VAL A 107 9.50 -2.21 3.04
CA VAL A 107 8.82 -3.50 2.97
C VAL A 107 9.13 -4.29 4.23
N HIS A 108 8.11 -4.50 5.07
CA HIS A 108 8.22 -5.37 6.25
C HIS A 108 7.93 -6.82 5.87
N SER A 109 6.83 -7.03 5.16
CA SER A 109 6.43 -8.33 4.64
C SER A 109 5.50 -8.19 3.44
N LEU A 110 5.56 -9.15 2.53
CA LEU A 110 4.65 -9.20 1.39
C LEU A 110 3.67 -10.35 1.56
N PRO A 111 2.35 -10.10 1.44
CA PRO A 111 1.34 -11.14 1.46
C PRO A 111 1.45 -12.03 0.21
N LEU A 112 1.05 -13.29 0.37
CA LEU A 112 0.87 -14.21 -0.73
C LEU A 112 -0.35 -13.81 -1.59
N PRO A 113 -0.44 -14.29 -2.85
CA PRO A 113 -1.64 -14.13 -3.67
C PRO A 113 -2.92 -14.50 -2.91
N GLY A 114 -3.96 -13.65 -3.00
CA GLY A 114 -5.21 -13.81 -2.25
C GLY A 114 -5.19 -13.21 -0.84
N GLY A 115 -4.01 -12.83 -0.32
CA GLY A 115 -3.83 -12.18 0.97
C GLY A 115 -4.16 -10.69 0.95
N THR A 116 -4.03 -10.06 2.12
CA THR A 116 -4.26 -8.61 2.28
C THR A 116 -2.94 -7.88 2.43
N LEU A 117 -2.76 -6.84 1.63
CA LEU A 117 -1.67 -5.88 1.74
C LEU A 117 -2.12 -4.73 2.63
N TYR A 118 -1.34 -4.43 3.64
CA TYR A 118 -1.50 -3.26 4.48
C TYR A 118 -0.46 -2.22 4.07
N THR A 119 -0.89 -0.99 3.85
CA THR A 119 -0.01 0.12 3.47
C THR A 119 -0.28 1.30 4.39
N GLN A 120 0.78 1.91 4.94
CA GLN A 120 0.65 3.09 5.79
C GLN A 120 1.82 4.05 5.54
N GLY A 121 1.52 5.31 5.24
CA GLY A 121 2.53 6.37 5.19
C GLY A 121 3.10 6.66 6.58
N ARG A 122 4.42 6.71 6.70
CA ARG A 122 5.16 7.20 7.87
C ARG A 122 6.23 8.20 7.41
N PHE A 123 6.04 9.46 7.81
CA PHE A 123 6.95 10.57 7.47
C PHE A 123 7.19 10.71 5.96
N ASP A 124 8.33 10.22 5.48
CA ASP A 124 8.81 10.28 4.10
C ASP A 124 8.67 8.95 3.34
N LYS A 125 8.14 7.90 3.99
CA LYS A 125 8.06 6.54 3.44
C LYS A 125 6.67 5.95 3.54
N VAL A 126 6.41 4.92 2.75
CA VAL A 126 5.22 4.06 2.82
C VAL A 126 5.66 2.68 3.28
N ILE A 127 5.15 2.29 4.45
CA ILE A 127 5.35 0.94 4.97
C ILE A 127 4.36 0.00 4.31
N ILE A 128 4.84 -1.16 3.88
CA ILE A 128 4.05 -2.23 3.30
C ILE A 128 4.23 -3.50 4.13
N ALA A 129 3.12 -4.12 4.51
CA ALA A 129 3.11 -5.34 5.32
C ALA A 129 1.99 -6.31 4.91
N ALA A 130 2.21 -7.60 5.18
CA ALA A 130 1.20 -8.66 5.09
C ALA A 130 0.26 -8.72 6.30
N GLU A 131 0.59 -7.98 7.36
CA GLU A 131 -0.14 -7.92 8.62
C GLU A 131 -0.53 -6.47 8.95
N PRO A 132 -1.55 -6.25 9.80
CA PRO A 132 -1.92 -4.91 10.22
C PRO A 132 -0.72 -4.15 10.78
N ILE A 133 -0.42 -3.01 10.16
CA ILE A 133 0.63 -2.12 10.63
C ILE A 133 0.13 -1.46 11.91
N GLY A 134 0.85 -1.66 13.02
CA GLY A 134 0.55 -1.01 14.28
C GLY A 134 0.53 0.52 14.12
N PRO A 135 -0.16 1.24 15.03
CA PRO A 135 -0.17 2.69 14.98
C PRO A 135 1.27 3.23 14.91
N PRO A 136 1.49 4.37 14.24
CA PRO A 136 2.80 4.99 14.19
C PRO A 136 3.39 5.04 15.59
N SER A 137 4.51 4.34 15.79
CA SER A 137 5.28 4.42 17.02
C SER A 137 5.63 5.89 17.15
N GLN A 138 5.05 6.56 18.14
CA GLN A 138 5.35 7.96 18.41
C GLN A 138 6.80 8.01 18.89
N GLU A 139 7.73 8.18 17.95
CA GLU A 139 9.06 8.67 18.28
C GLU A 139 8.89 10.12 18.68
N PHE A 140 8.64 10.33 19.97
CA PHE A 140 8.79 11.63 20.57
C PHE A 140 10.27 11.99 20.46
N GLY A 141 10.56 13.02 19.68
CA GLY A 141 11.88 13.64 19.64
C GLY A 141 12.20 14.18 21.02
N GLY A 142 12.93 13.39 21.80
CA GLY A 142 13.35 13.75 23.14
C GLY A 142 13.65 12.48 23.93
N SER A 143 14.93 12.13 24.02
CA SER A 143 15.37 11.29 25.15
C SER A 143 14.83 11.96 26.40
N ALA A 144 13.99 11.26 27.16
CA ALA A 144 13.51 11.74 28.45
C ALA A 144 14.76 11.98 29.30
N ALA A 145 15.21 13.25 29.34
CA ALA A 145 16.29 13.64 30.21
C ALA A 145 15.86 13.28 31.63
N SER A 146 16.75 12.62 32.39
CA SER A 146 16.45 12.22 33.77
C SER A 146 16.02 13.39 34.66
N HIS A 147 16.26 14.62 34.20
CA HIS A 147 15.72 15.86 34.73
C HIS A 147 15.27 16.73 33.53
N PRO A 148 14.01 17.20 33.48
CA PRO A 148 13.57 18.08 32.41
C PRO A 148 14.43 19.35 32.40
N PRO A 149 14.86 19.85 31.22
CA PRO A 149 15.56 21.11 31.14
C PRO A 149 14.68 22.20 31.76
N ASN A 150 15.29 23.09 32.53
CA ASN A 150 14.54 24.18 33.14
C ASN A 150 13.85 25.01 32.05
N PHE A 151 12.52 25.08 32.11
CA PHE A 151 11.65 25.69 31.12
C PHE A 151 12.10 27.11 30.73
N TYR A 152 12.65 27.88 31.69
CA TYR A 152 13.14 29.23 31.43
C TYR A 152 14.29 29.28 30.40
N PHE A 153 15.24 28.33 30.47
CA PHE A 153 16.34 28.27 29.51
C PHE A 153 15.87 27.76 28.15
N PHE A 154 14.99 26.76 28.14
CA PHE A 154 14.37 26.25 26.92
C PHE A 154 13.59 27.33 26.16
N ALA A 155 12.70 28.06 26.84
CA ALA A 155 11.87 29.09 26.23
C ALA A 155 12.69 30.32 25.78
N ARG A 156 13.85 30.57 26.42
CA ARG A 156 14.76 31.63 25.99
C ARG A 156 15.37 31.35 24.62
N GLU A 157 15.72 30.10 24.34
CA GLU A 157 16.31 29.67 23.07
C GLU A 157 15.26 29.33 22.01
N ASN A 158 14.10 28.83 22.43
CA ASN A 158 13.00 28.36 21.58
C ASN A 158 11.72 29.13 21.90
N GLN A 159 11.69 30.42 21.57
CA GLN A 159 10.64 31.34 22.01
C GLN A 159 9.24 30.97 21.49
N ARG A 160 9.16 30.46 20.25
CA ARG A 160 7.87 30.08 19.64
C ARG A 160 7.32 28.81 20.28
N GLU A 161 8.16 27.82 20.46
CA GLU A 161 7.85 26.54 21.09
C GLU A 161 7.50 26.73 22.56
N GLY A 162 8.28 27.53 23.29
CA GLY A 162 7.99 27.87 24.69
C GLY A 162 6.65 28.58 24.85
N ALA A 163 6.33 29.54 23.98
CA ALA A 163 5.06 30.24 24.02
C ALA A 163 3.87 29.32 23.75
N ALA A 164 3.98 28.43 22.77
CA ALA A 164 2.94 27.48 22.44
C ALA A 164 2.76 26.41 23.53
N VAL A 165 3.85 25.88 24.10
CA VAL A 165 3.79 24.94 25.23
C VAL A 165 3.06 25.55 26.43
N VAL A 166 3.35 26.81 26.77
CA VAL A 166 2.68 27.54 27.85
C VAL A 166 1.22 27.81 27.53
N ALA A 167 0.92 28.25 26.30
CA ALA A 167 -0.43 28.51 25.86
C ALA A 167 -1.30 27.23 25.94
N SER A 168 -0.77 26.10 25.48
CA SER A 168 -1.47 24.81 25.54
C SER A 168 -1.67 24.32 26.97
N TYR A 169 -0.70 24.53 27.87
CA TYR A 169 -0.86 24.20 29.29
C TYR A 169 -2.00 25.00 29.93
N PHE A 170 -1.99 26.32 29.78
CA PHE A 170 -3.04 27.17 30.36
C PHE A 170 -4.40 26.94 29.72
N TYR A 171 -4.44 26.71 28.40
CA TYR A 171 -5.65 26.29 27.71
C TYR A 171 -6.23 25.01 28.31
N ALA A 172 -5.39 24.02 28.59
CA ALA A 172 -5.83 22.78 29.23
C ALA A 172 -6.30 22.99 30.67
N CYS A 173 -5.64 23.85 31.46
CA CYS A 173 -6.11 24.21 32.80
C CYS A 173 -7.48 24.89 32.80
N GLU A 174 -7.74 25.79 31.85
CA GLU A 174 -9.04 26.45 31.71
C GLU A 174 -10.13 25.46 31.25
N ARG A 175 -9.76 24.54 30.35
CA ARG A 175 -10.71 23.61 29.73
C ARG A 175 -11.04 22.42 30.62
N TYR A 176 -10.10 22.00 31.47
CA TYR A 176 -10.20 20.85 32.35
C TYR A 176 -9.84 21.25 33.80
N PRO A 177 -10.69 22.05 34.47
CA PRO A 177 -10.39 22.57 35.80
C PRO A 177 -10.31 21.49 36.89
N ASP A 178 -10.96 20.34 36.67
CA ASP A 178 -10.94 19.18 37.58
C ASP A 178 -9.85 18.15 37.21
N GLY A 179 -9.00 18.45 36.22
CA GLY A 179 -7.94 17.56 35.78
C GLY A 179 -6.82 17.45 36.82
N GLU A 180 -6.83 16.37 37.60
CA GLU A 180 -5.68 16.03 38.45
C GLU A 180 -4.47 15.66 37.56
N ASN A 181 -3.33 16.30 37.82
CA ASN A 181 -2.04 16.10 37.11
C ASN A 181 -2.03 16.45 35.62
N LEU A 182 -2.48 17.67 35.27
CA LEU A 182 -2.19 18.24 33.97
C LEU A 182 -0.68 18.44 33.79
N ASP A 183 -0.11 17.81 32.77
CA ASP A 183 1.31 17.93 32.43
C ASP A 183 1.52 17.96 30.91
N ILE A 184 2.60 18.61 30.47
CA ILE A 184 2.99 18.63 29.06
C ILE A 184 3.89 17.43 28.78
N LEU A 185 3.39 16.50 27.98
CA LEU A 185 4.14 15.29 27.63
C LEU A 185 5.16 15.54 26.51
N GLY A 186 4.91 16.54 25.65
CA GLY A 186 5.81 16.89 24.56
C GLY A 186 5.19 17.82 23.54
N TYR A 187 5.97 18.20 22.55
CA TYR A 187 5.52 19.02 21.42
C TYR A 187 6.17 18.56 20.11
N ARG A 188 5.54 18.86 18.97
CA ARG A 188 6.12 18.63 17.65
C ARG A 188 5.68 19.68 16.64
N TRP A 189 6.55 19.93 15.66
CA TRP A 189 6.19 20.69 14.47
C TRP A 189 5.51 19.78 13.43
N THR A 190 4.41 20.28 12.85
CA THR A 190 3.68 19.68 11.73
C THR A 190 3.45 20.78 10.70
N GLY A 191 4.37 20.90 9.73
CA GLY A 191 4.38 22.04 8.81
C GLY A 191 4.64 23.35 9.55
N GLU A 192 3.73 24.32 9.42
CA GLU A 192 3.78 25.61 10.13
C GLU A 192 3.11 25.57 11.52
N ASN A 193 2.52 24.45 11.92
CA ASN A 193 1.79 24.32 13.17
C ASN A 193 2.61 23.60 14.23
N LEU A 194 2.53 24.05 15.49
CA LEU A 194 3.08 23.34 16.63
C LEU A 194 1.94 22.59 17.35
N LEU A 195 2.08 21.29 17.49
CA LEU A 195 1.18 20.45 18.27
C LEU A 195 1.81 20.21 19.64
N VAL A 196 1.04 20.42 20.70
CA VAL A 196 1.49 20.21 22.08
C VAL A 196 0.57 19.18 22.72
N GLN A 197 1.16 18.15 23.34
CA GLN A 197 0.40 17.10 23.99
C GLN A 197 0.31 17.37 25.49
N VAL A 198 -0.92 17.38 26.00
CA VAL A 198 -1.20 17.54 27.43
C VAL A 198 -1.79 16.23 27.96
N SER A 199 -1.23 15.69 29.04
CA SER A 199 -1.88 14.62 29.78
C SER A 199 -2.91 15.22 30.72
N SER A 200 -4.12 14.68 30.72
CA SER A 200 -5.03 14.70 31.87
C SER A 200 -5.13 13.26 32.36
N GLY A 201 -5.28 13.00 33.66
CA GLY A 201 -5.27 11.63 34.21
C GLY A 201 -6.00 10.59 33.32
N ASP A 202 -5.32 9.46 33.08
CA ASP A 202 -5.67 8.29 32.24
C ASP A 202 -6.20 8.49 30.80
N GLU A 203 -6.41 9.74 30.33
CA GLU A 203 -6.82 10.03 28.96
C GLU A 203 -5.94 11.12 28.31
N LEU A 204 -5.31 10.74 27.19
CA LEU A 204 -4.52 11.65 26.36
C LEU A 204 -5.45 12.61 25.62
N LEU A 205 -5.36 13.91 25.92
CA LEU A 205 -6.12 14.95 25.24
C LEU A 205 -5.17 15.72 24.30
N MET A 206 -5.46 15.70 23.00
CA MET A 206 -4.75 16.54 22.03
C MET A 206 -5.42 17.92 21.94
N GLY A 207 -4.62 18.99 21.99
CA GLY A 207 -5.06 20.39 21.87
C GLY A 207 -4.10 21.22 21.03
#